data_AF-A0A397FUV7-F1
#
_entry.id   AF-A0A397FUV7-F1
#
_cell.length_a   1.000
_cell.length_b   1.000
_cell.length_c   1.000
_cell.angle_alpha   90.00
_cell.angle_beta   90.00
_cell.angle_gamma   90.00
#
_symmetry.space_group_name_H-M   'P 1'
#
loop_
_entity.id
_entity.type
_entity.pdbx_description
1 polymer ?
#
loop_
_entity_poly.entity_id
_entity_poly.type
_entity_poly.pdbx_seq_one_letter_code
_entity_poly.pdbx_strand_id
1 'polypeptide(L)'
;MTLTDKKKLTVEKQREIIFHNFHKLKNKYLNQGQKPRVHLGELEDDYWRERRRKSYGFTYYVKKDKNMWVFIRLFRKRKIQLKEIFDTLAHEFAHVWLNFIDPIKYAKEEHKHGKEHEEKLKEYYQYLMENLETEEKEIINNEQKK
;
A
#
# COMPACT_ATOMS: atom_id res chain seq x y z
N MET A 1 21.70 -5.39 -4.55
CA MET A 1 21.61 -3.92 -4.43
C MET A 1 20.60 -3.46 -5.47
N THR A 2 19.39 -3.12 -5.05
CA THR A 2 18.26 -2.84 -5.96
C THR A 2 18.29 -1.39 -6.44
N LEU A 3 17.50 -1.06 -7.46
CA LEU A 3 17.42 0.29 -8.05
C LEU A 3 17.00 1.33 -7.00
N THR A 4 16.11 0.95 -6.09
CA THR A 4 15.69 1.75 -4.93
C THR A 4 16.84 2.11 -3.97
N ASP A 5 17.92 1.34 -3.93
CA ASP A 5 19.07 1.62 -3.06
C ASP A 5 20.09 2.58 -3.71
N LYS A 6 20.18 2.60 -5.05
CA LYS A 6 21.17 3.39 -5.78
C LYS A 6 20.64 4.72 -6.33
N LYS A 7 19.34 4.82 -6.64
CA LYS A 7 18.74 6.01 -7.25
C LYS A 7 17.63 6.58 -6.37
N LYS A 8 17.74 7.86 -6.00
CA LYS A 8 16.66 8.57 -5.30
C LYS A 8 15.53 8.82 -6.30
N LEU A 9 14.50 7.97 -6.28
CA LEU A 9 13.25 8.25 -7.00
C LEU A 9 12.64 9.55 -6.46
N THR A 10 12.02 10.34 -7.35
CA THR A 10 11.20 11.48 -6.92
C THR A 10 9.97 10.97 -6.18
N VAL A 11 9.39 11.84 -5.34
CA VAL A 11 8.16 11.49 -4.60
C VAL A 11 7.03 11.19 -5.57
N GLU A 12 6.95 11.93 -6.67
CA GLU A 12 5.99 11.74 -7.74
C GLU A 12 6.11 10.34 -8.35
N LYS A 13 7.35 9.88 -8.63
CA LYS A 13 7.56 8.54 -9.17
C LYS A 13 7.24 7.44 -8.17
N GLN A 14 7.54 7.66 -6.89
CA GLN A 14 7.14 6.73 -5.83
C GLN A 14 5.61 6.62 -5.73
N ARG A 15 4.88 7.73 -5.82
CA ARG A 15 3.41 7.73 -5.84
C ARG A 15 2.86 6.93 -7.01
N GLU A 16 3.41 7.12 -8.22
CA GLU A 16 3.00 6.35 -9.40
C GLU A 16 3.16 4.84 -9.18
N ILE A 17 4.33 4.42 -8.68
CA ILE A 17 4.64 3.01 -8.41
C ILE A 17 3.67 2.44 -7.37
N ILE A 18 3.41 3.16 -6.27
CA ILE A 18 2.49 2.73 -5.21
C ILE A 18 1.07 2.61 -5.76
N PHE A 19 0.60 3.62 -6.49
CA PHE A 19 -0.75 3.64 -7.05
C PHE A 19 -0.94 2.47 -8.02
N HIS A 20 0.01 2.27 -8.93
CA HIS A 20 -0.04 1.16 -9.89
C HIS A 20 -0.06 -0.20 -9.18
N ASN A 21 0.82 -0.40 -8.19
CA ASN A 21 0.91 -1.67 -7.47
C ASN A 21 -0.30 -1.93 -6.58
N PHE A 22 -0.88 -0.91 -5.96
CA PHE A 22 -2.16 -1.03 -5.27
C PHE A 22 -3.26 -1.50 -6.22
N HIS A 23 -3.33 -0.95 -7.43
CA HIS A 23 -4.32 -1.37 -8.43
C HIS A 23 -4.08 -2.80 -8.92
N LYS A 24 -2.83 -3.22 -9.11
CA LYS A 24 -2.50 -4.63 -9.39
C LYS A 24 -2.98 -5.56 -8.27
N LEU A 25 -2.68 -5.21 -7.02
CA LEU A 25 -3.10 -5.97 -5.83
C LEU A 25 -4.63 -6.08 -5.75
N LYS A 26 -5.32 -4.95 -5.87
CA LYS A 26 -6.78 -4.85 -5.95
C LYS A 26 -7.36 -5.70 -7.08
N ASN A 27 -6.74 -5.70 -8.25
CA ASN A 27 -7.23 -6.45 -9.39
C ASN A 27 -7.06 -7.96 -9.25
N LYS A 28 -5.98 -8.38 -8.58
CA LYS A 28 -5.66 -9.80 -8.33
C LYS A 28 -6.52 -10.40 -7.23
N TYR A 29 -6.72 -9.69 -6.12
CA TYR A 29 -7.26 -10.28 -4.90
C TYR A 29 -8.71 -9.95 -4.58
N LEU A 30 -9.30 -8.97 -5.26
CA LEU A 30 -10.69 -8.59 -5.04
C LEU A 30 -11.54 -9.00 -6.24
N ASN A 31 -12.77 -9.42 -5.97
CA ASN A 31 -13.75 -9.73 -7.02
C ASN A 31 -14.41 -8.45 -7.59
N GLN A 32 -15.20 -8.62 -8.66
CA GLN A 32 -15.84 -7.48 -9.36
C GLN A 32 -16.75 -6.64 -8.45
N GLY A 33 -17.40 -7.22 -7.44
CA GLY A 33 -18.25 -6.48 -6.49
C GLY A 33 -17.46 -5.76 -5.39
N GLN A 34 -16.26 -6.22 -5.07
CA GLN A 34 -15.39 -5.65 -4.05
C GLN A 34 -14.52 -4.51 -4.59
N LYS A 35 -13.99 -4.64 -5.81
CA LYS A 35 -13.09 -3.65 -6.42
C LYS A 35 -13.62 -2.21 -6.34
N PRO A 36 -14.88 -1.90 -6.71
CA PRO A 36 -15.38 -0.53 -6.70
C PRO A 36 -15.44 0.10 -5.30
N ARG A 37 -15.36 -0.72 -4.24
CA ARG A 37 -15.48 -0.31 -2.84
C ARG A 37 -14.15 -0.03 -2.17
N VAL A 38 -13.02 -0.27 -2.85
CA VAL A 38 -11.68 -0.11 -2.29
C VAL A 38 -10.92 0.95 -3.05
N HIS A 39 -10.44 1.95 -2.32
CA HIS A 39 -9.80 3.12 -2.90
C HIS A 39 -8.46 3.42 -2.23
N LEU A 40 -7.53 3.92 -3.03
CA LEU A 40 -6.32 4.56 -2.55
C LEU A 40 -6.54 6.06 -2.57
N GLY A 41 -6.33 6.73 -1.44
CA GLY A 41 -6.42 8.17 -1.33
C GLY A 41 -5.16 8.77 -0.73
N GLU A 42 -5.02 10.09 -0.83
CA GLU A 42 -4.02 10.87 -0.10
C GLU A 42 -4.77 11.82 0.83
N LEU A 43 -4.49 11.76 2.13
CA LEU A 43 -5.07 12.71 3.09
C LEU A 43 -4.21 13.96 3.16
N GLU A 44 -4.84 15.07 3.55
CA GLU A 44 -4.19 16.36 3.67
C GLU A 44 -3.00 16.36 4.63
N ASP A 45 -2.05 17.23 4.33
CA ASP A 45 -0.77 17.31 5.01
C ASP A 45 -0.93 17.60 6.51
N ASP A 46 -1.94 18.39 6.88
CA ASP A 46 -2.26 18.78 8.25
C ASP A 46 -2.85 17.62 9.05
N TYR A 47 -3.75 16.81 8.45
CA TYR A 47 -4.27 15.60 9.09
C TYR A 47 -3.15 14.71 9.63
N TRP A 48 -2.12 14.49 8.80
CA TRP A 48 -0.98 13.67 9.18
C TRP A 48 -0.06 14.37 10.18
N ARG A 49 0.12 15.69 10.09
CA ARG A 49 0.90 16.46 11.07
C ARG A 49 0.22 16.48 12.43
N GLU A 50 -1.10 16.38 12.50
CA GLU A 50 -1.81 16.33 13.78
C GLU A 50 -1.82 14.92 14.36
N ARG A 51 -2.07 13.90 13.53
CA ARG A 51 -2.38 12.55 14.01
C ARG A 51 -1.26 11.53 13.89
N ARG A 52 -0.32 11.70 12.94
CA ARG A 52 0.75 10.72 12.69
C ARG A 52 2.05 11.39 12.23
N ARG A 53 2.58 12.33 13.03
CA ARG A 53 3.79 13.14 12.73
C ARG A 53 5.02 12.34 12.27
N LYS A 54 5.16 11.09 12.71
CA LYS A 54 6.36 10.25 12.49
C LYS A 54 6.17 9.09 11.52
N SER A 55 4.95 8.78 11.06
CA SER A 55 4.72 7.62 10.18
C SER A 55 4.97 7.96 8.72
N TYR A 56 5.29 6.98 7.89
CA TYR A 56 5.39 7.14 6.43
C TYR A 56 4.03 7.31 5.74
N GLY A 57 3.02 7.74 6.50
CA GLY A 57 1.77 8.25 5.97
C GLY A 57 0.80 7.21 5.47
N PHE A 58 0.87 5.95 5.89
CA PHE A 58 -0.17 4.97 5.56
C PHE A 58 -1.19 4.87 6.71
N THR A 59 -2.47 4.75 6.36
CA THR A 59 -3.53 4.35 7.29
C THR A 59 -4.66 3.65 6.56
N TYR A 60 -5.15 2.55 7.12
CA TYR A 60 -6.44 1.98 6.76
C TYR A 60 -7.59 2.71 7.46
N TYR A 61 -8.67 2.96 6.74
CA TYR A 61 -9.90 3.55 7.28
C TYR A 61 -11.13 2.99 6.57
N VAL A 62 -12.11 2.54 7.37
CA VAL A 62 -13.41 2.08 6.86
C VAL A 62 -14.42 3.21 7.05
N LYS A 63 -15.00 3.71 5.95
CA LYS A 63 -16.10 4.68 6.01
C LYS A 63 -17.44 3.93 6.01
N LYS A 64 -18.41 4.39 6.79
CA LYS A 64 -19.71 3.73 7.03
C LYS A 64 -20.57 3.50 5.77
N ASP A 65 -20.19 4.03 4.61
CA ASP A 65 -20.93 3.95 3.35
C ASP A 65 -20.45 2.80 2.44
N LYS A 66 -20.21 1.61 3.02
CA LYS A 66 -19.74 0.40 2.33
C LYS A 66 -18.37 0.52 1.63
N ASN A 67 -17.69 1.67 1.70
CA ASN A 67 -16.40 1.93 1.07
C ASN A 67 -15.23 1.80 2.07
N MET A 68 -14.13 1.25 1.59
CA MET A 68 -12.88 1.06 2.32
C MET A 68 -11.78 1.91 1.67
N TRP A 69 -11.05 2.63 2.51
CA TRP A 69 -10.00 3.53 2.07
C TRP A 69 -8.67 3.11 2.68
N VAL A 70 -7.68 2.95 1.80
CA VAL A 70 -6.27 2.95 2.20
C VAL A 70 -5.75 4.33 1.85
N PHE A 71 -5.22 5.04 2.84
CA PHE A 71 -4.67 6.38 2.67
C PHE A 71 -3.17 6.34 2.74
N ILE A 72 -2.52 7.17 1.91
CA ILE A 72 -1.06 7.27 1.80
C ILE A 72 -0.62 8.73 2.00
N ARG A 73 0.63 8.95 2.42
CA ARG A 73 1.32 10.25 2.42
C ARG A 73 2.82 10.06 2.42
N LEU A 74 3.46 10.45 1.33
CA LEU A 74 4.91 10.37 1.22
C LEU A 74 5.55 11.66 1.70
N PHE A 75 6.45 11.55 2.69
CA PHE A 75 7.22 12.70 3.13
C PHE A 75 8.33 13.04 2.13
N ARG A 76 8.33 14.28 1.63
CA ARG A 76 9.45 14.83 0.83
C ARG A 76 10.81 14.82 1.57
N LYS A 77 10.81 14.79 2.90
CA LYS A 77 12.02 14.97 3.74
C LYS A 77 12.73 13.68 4.16
N ARG A 78 12.15 12.48 3.98
CA ARG A 78 12.78 11.22 4.40
C ARG A 78 13.13 10.35 3.19
N LYS A 79 14.31 9.71 3.23
CA LYS A 79 14.68 8.63 2.30
C LYS A 79 13.88 7.39 2.69
N ILE A 80 12.62 7.30 2.26
CA ILE A 80 11.80 6.12 2.50
C ILE A 80 12.05 5.15 1.35
N GLN A 81 12.36 3.90 1.68
CA GLN A 81 12.55 2.85 0.68
C GLN A 81 11.18 2.31 0.23
N LEU A 82 10.99 2.05 -1.07
CA LEU A 82 9.72 1.53 -1.58
C LEU A 82 9.30 0.22 -0.90
N LYS A 83 10.26 -0.63 -0.51
CA LYS A 83 9.98 -1.86 0.24
C LYS A 83 9.24 -1.60 1.56
N GLU A 84 9.61 -0.56 2.31
CA GLU A 84 8.95 -0.21 3.59
C GLU A 84 7.53 0.27 3.35
N ILE A 85 7.34 1.00 2.25
CA ILE A 85 6.02 1.45 1.81
C ILE A 85 5.16 0.25 1.40
N PHE A 86 5.74 -0.73 0.71
CA PHE A 86 5.02 -1.92 0.24
C PHE A 86 4.65 -2.86 1.37
N ASP A 87 5.50 -2.99 2.39
CA ASP A 87 5.16 -3.71 3.62
C ASP A 87 3.94 -3.07 4.31
N THR A 88 3.96 -1.74 4.43
CA THR A 88 2.84 -1.02 5.04
C THR A 88 1.57 -1.10 4.15
N LEU A 89 1.72 -1.04 2.83
CA LEU A 89 0.60 -1.21 1.90
C LEU A 89 -0.02 -2.61 2.02
N ALA A 90 0.81 -3.66 2.08
CA ALA A 90 0.38 -5.03 2.29
C ALA A 90 -0.38 -5.17 3.62
N HIS A 91 0.15 -4.56 4.69
CA HIS A 91 -0.49 -4.53 6.00
C HIS A 91 -1.90 -3.93 5.95
N GLU A 92 -2.04 -2.75 5.35
CA GLU A 92 -3.34 -2.07 5.27
C GLU A 92 -4.31 -2.78 4.32
N PHE A 93 -3.81 -3.41 3.26
CA PHE A 93 -4.63 -4.20 2.35
C PHE A 93 -5.08 -5.55 2.96
N ALA A 94 -4.29 -6.13 3.87
CA ALA A 94 -4.73 -7.28 4.66
C ALA A 94 -5.98 -6.94 5.50
N HIS A 95 -6.04 -5.75 6.10
CA HIS A 95 -7.25 -5.28 6.79
C HIS A 95 -8.44 -5.14 5.84
N VAL A 96 -8.23 -4.63 4.62
CA VAL A 96 -9.28 -4.57 3.57
C VAL A 96 -9.85 -5.95 3.30
N TRP A 97 -8.99 -6.94 3.05
CA TRP A 97 -9.40 -8.29 2.70
C TRP A 97 -10.20 -8.95 3.83
N LEU A 98 -9.71 -8.88 5.07
CA LEU A 98 -10.39 -9.43 6.24
C LEU A 98 -11.77 -8.79 6.43
N ASN A 99 -11.90 -7.47 6.24
CA ASN A 99 -13.19 -6.79 6.32
C ASN A 99 -14.20 -7.21 5.24
N PHE A 100 -13.75 -7.76 4.10
CA PHE A 100 -14.68 -8.34 3.13
C PHE A 100 -15.15 -9.75 3.48
N ILE A 101 -14.41 -10.46 4.31
CA ILE A 101 -14.77 -11.81 4.75
C ILE A 101 -15.76 -11.74 5.89
N ASP A 102 -15.40 -10.99 6.93
CA ASP A 102 -16.22 -10.86 8.12
C ASP A 102 -16.01 -9.50 8.79
N PRO A 103 -16.75 -8.46 8.35
CA PRO A 103 -16.58 -7.12 8.90
C PRO A 103 -16.93 -7.04 10.40
N ILE A 104 -17.74 -7.96 10.93
CA ILE A 104 -18.13 -7.97 12.35
C ILE A 104 -16.98 -8.53 13.18
N LYS A 105 -16.38 -9.66 12.77
CA LYS A 105 -15.23 -10.26 13.43
C LYS A 105 -14.03 -9.30 13.46
N TYR A 106 -13.65 -8.75 12.30
CA TYR A 106 -12.43 -7.94 12.18
C TYR A 106 -12.60 -6.46 12.55
N ALA A 107 -13.80 -6.04 12.94
CA ALA A 107 -13.98 -4.76 13.64
C ALA A 107 -13.37 -4.79 15.05
N LYS A 108 -13.35 -5.96 15.70
CA LYS A 108 -12.80 -6.14 17.06
C LYS A 108 -11.28 -6.13 17.05
N GLU A 109 -10.67 -5.36 17.95
CA GLU A 109 -9.21 -5.18 17.99
C GLU A 109 -8.44 -6.49 18.14
N GLU A 110 -8.95 -7.43 18.94
CA GLU A 110 -8.35 -8.75 19.19
C GLU A 110 -8.17 -9.62 17.93
N HIS A 111 -8.92 -9.35 16.86
CA HIS A 111 -8.86 -10.12 15.62
C HIS A 111 -8.16 -9.37 14.47
N LYS A 112 -7.83 -8.08 14.63
CA LYS A 112 -7.23 -7.25 13.56
C LYS A 112 -5.86 -7.73 13.12
N HIS A 113 -5.05 -8.26 14.04
CA HIS A 113 -3.68 -8.72 13.77
C HIS A 113 -3.48 -10.20 14.13
N GLY A 114 -4.48 -11.03 13.85
CA GLY A 114 -4.40 -12.48 14.03
C GLY A 114 -3.63 -13.21 12.91
N LYS A 115 -3.60 -14.54 12.97
CA LYS A 115 -2.91 -15.39 11.97
C LYS A 115 -3.32 -15.08 10.52
N GLU A 116 -4.62 -14.88 10.29
CA GLU A 116 -5.17 -14.58 8.96
C GLU A 116 -4.65 -13.24 8.41
N HIS A 117 -4.42 -12.25 9.29
CA HIS A 117 -3.81 -10.97 8.90
C HIS A 117 -2.35 -11.17 8.49
N GLU A 118 -1.58 -11.89 9.31
CA GLU A 118 -0.16 -12.13 9.06
C GLU A 118 0.07 -12.94 7.77
N GLU A 119 -0.75 -13.95 7.51
CA GLU A 119 -0.71 -14.74 6.28
C GLU A 119 -0.96 -13.86 5.05
N LYS A 120 -1.98 -13.00 5.09
CA LYS A 120 -2.29 -12.09 3.98
C LYS A 120 -1.28 -10.98 3.81
N LEU A 121 -0.75 -10.42 4.88
CA LEU A 121 0.35 -9.47 4.81
C LEU A 121 1.53 -10.09 4.05
N LYS A 122 1.98 -11.29 4.44
CA LYS A 122 3.11 -11.98 3.78
C LYS A 122 2.84 -12.22 2.31
N GLU A 123 1.66 -12.75 1.98
CA GLU A 123 1.24 -13.00 0.60
C GLU A 123 1.24 -11.72 -0.25
N TYR A 124 0.64 -10.65 0.24
CA TYR A 124 0.53 -9.39 -0.48
C TYR A 124 1.89 -8.69 -0.61
N TYR A 125 2.70 -8.73 0.45
CA TYR A 125 4.04 -8.18 0.41
C TYR A 125 4.91 -8.89 -0.63
N GLN A 126 4.89 -10.22 -0.67
CA GLN A 126 5.62 -10.98 -1.68
C GLN A 126 5.21 -10.58 -3.10
N TYR A 127 3.90 -10.51 -3.37
CA TYR A 127 3.40 -10.10 -4.68
C TYR A 127 3.82 -8.66 -5.07
N LEU A 128 3.82 -7.74 -4.11
CA LEU A 128 4.26 -6.36 -4.34
C LEU A 128 5.76 -6.29 -4.65
N MET A 129 6.59 -7.10 -3.98
CA MET A 129 8.03 -7.16 -4.22
C MET A 129 8.36 -7.75 -5.60
N GLU A 130 7.67 -8.80 -6.04
CA GLU A 130 7.82 -9.38 -7.39
C GLU A 130 7.52 -8.34 -8.49
N ASN A 131 6.47 -7.53 -8.29
CA ASN A 131 6.14 -6.44 -9.20
C ASN A 131 7.19 -5.32 -9.18
N LEU A 132 7.72 -4.98 -7.99
CA LEU A 132 8.76 -3.97 -7.85
C LEU A 132 10.00 -4.35 -8.64
N GLU A 133 10.47 -5.59 -8.53
CA GLU A 133 11.62 -6.08 -9.28
C GLU A 133 11.42 -5.98 -10.80
N THR A 134 10.20 -6.21 -11.27
CA THR A 134 9.85 -6.10 -12.68
C THR A 134 9.88 -4.65 -13.13
N GLU A 135 9.24 -3.75 -12.39
CA GLU A 135 9.21 -2.31 -12.68
C GLU A 135 10.61 -1.68 -12.60
N GLU A 136 11.44 -2.13 -11.66
CA GLU A 136 12.85 -1.73 -11.58
C GLU A 136 13.62 -2.11 -12.86
N LYS A 137 13.49 -3.36 -13.33
CA LYS A 137 14.15 -3.80 -14.57
C LYS A 137 13.74 -2.94 -15.77
N GLU A 138 12.46 -2.59 -15.88
CA GLU A 138 11.94 -1.73 -16.95
C GLU A 138 12.51 -0.30 -16.86
N ILE A 139 12.60 0.27 -15.66
CA ILE A 139 13.18 1.61 -15.44
C ILE A 139 14.65 1.64 -15.86
N ILE A 140 15.47 0.64 -15.47
CA ILE A 140 16.88 0.53 -15.91
C ILE A 140 16.96 0.48 -17.43
N ASN A 141 16.17 -0.40 -18.06
CA ASN A 141 16.25 -0.66 -19.50
C ASN A 141 15.85 0.56 -20.33
N ASN A 142 14.88 1.35 -19.88
CA ASN A 142 14.45 2.57 -20.57
C ASN A 142 15.45 3.72 -20.44
N GLU A 143 16.27 3.72 -19.41
CA GLU A 143 17.31 4.72 -19.20
C GLU A 143 18.60 4.42 -19.97
N GLN A 144 18.94 3.15 -20.17
CA GLN A 144 20.08 2.77 -21.04
C GLN A 144 19.85 3.07 -22.52
N LYS A 145 18.59 3.31 -22.92
CA LYS A 145 18.19 3.67 -24.28
C LYS A 145 18.11 5.19 -24.51
N LYS A 146 18.34 6.00 -23.48
CA LYS A 146 18.39 7.48 -23.56
C LYS A 146 19.83 7.96 -23.51
#